data_AF-A0A953AR63-F1
#
_entry.id   AF-A0A953AR63-F1
#
_cell.length_a   1.000
_cell.length_b   1.000
_cell.length_c   1.000
_cell.angle_alpha   90.00
_cell.angle_beta   90.00
_cell.angle_gamma   90.00
#
_symmetry.space_group_name_H-M   'P 1'
#
loop_
_entity.id
_entity.type
_entity.pdbx_description
1 polymer ?
#
loop_
_entity_poly.entity_id
_entity_poly.type
_entity_poly.pdbx_seq_one_letter_code
_entity_poly.pdbx_strand_id
1 'polypeptide(L)'
;MRPGLLLVVWVACLAACRERPAKAPAPDGGSARATVPAPPPVDGGYVVDPDKLDRFIRYQRRTLASSAQMLEALAREEGSGLDGGMPSPEAVAELRRLASGQERLREELGLTEEDVRVLEDLVGEVISRRADVAGPEEAESIRQMKALAETLPEEQRADFEAAIASIEQQREALHSLDDVRRRFGSENVDRVLAREADLTRNWNDAIAAFAGTAPRRRSAPEAGGLSADAGQGSVTPLDAGDPQNAGTPDAGR
;
A
#
# COMPACT_ATOMS: atom_id res chain seq x y z
N MET A 1 20.40 6.85 -21.29
CA MET A 1 20.13 6.97 -19.85
C MET A 1 19.64 5.61 -19.37
N ARG A 2 20.16 5.09 -18.25
CA ARG A 2 19.91 3.71 -17.79
C ARG A 2 18.56 3.65 -17.05
N PRO A 3 17.57 2.84 -17.47
CA PRO A 3 16.21 2.80 -16.89
C PRO A 3 16.09 2.00 -15.57
N GLY A 4 17.20 1.67 -14.91
CA GLY A 4 17.19 0.77 -13.75
C GLY A 4 17.29 1.43 -12.37
N LEU A 5 17.22 2.76 -12.26
CA LEU A 5 17.64 3.47 -11.05
C LEU A 5 16.53 4.20 -10.26
N LEU A 6 15.28 4.18 -10.73
CA LEU A 6 14.20 4.94 -10.06
C LEU A 6 13.45 4.14 -8.98
N LEU A 7 13.55 2.80 -8.99
CA LEU A 7 12.87 1.95 -8.00
C LEU A 7 13.52 1.95 -6.60
N VAL A 8 14.67 2.60 -6.44
CA VAL A 8 15.39 2.76 -5.15
C VAL A 8 14.86 3.97 -4.35
N VAL A 9 14.11 4.87 -4.99
CA VAL A 9 13.68 6.14 -4.34
C VAL A 9 12.60 5.91 -3.26
N TRP A 10 11.76 4.88 -3.39
CA TRP A 10 10.77 4.58 -2.35
C TRP A 10 11.40 4.01 -1.06
N VAL A 11 12.54 3.31 -1.17
CA VAL A 11 13.26 2.73 -0.02
C VAL A 11 14.17 3.78 0.66
N ALA A 12 14.65 4.79 -0.07
CA ALA A 12 15.57 5.78 0.48
C ALA A 12 14.92 6.82 1.42
N CYS A 13 13.60 7.06 1.33
CA CYS A 13 12.94 8.08 2.17
C CYS A 13 12.70 7.65 3.62
N LEU A 14 12.79 6.36 3.97
CA LEU A 14 12.59 5.89 5.35
C LEU A 14 13.89 5.60 6.12
N ALA A 15 15.03 5.49 5.45
CA ALA A 15 16.31 5.14 6.08
C ALA A 15 17.15 6.34 6.55
N ALA A 16 16.79 7.58 6.18
CA ALA A 16 17.60 8.77 6.50
C ALA A 16 17.42 9.35 7.92
N CYS A 17 16.68 8.68 8.82
CA CYS A 17 16.42 9.15 10.19
C CYS A 17 17.07 8.30 11.29
N ARG A 18 18.24 7.68 11.03
CA ARG A 18 18.92 6.93 12.09
C ARG A 18 20.44 7.05 12.05
N GLU A 19 20.94 8.21 12.46
CA GLU A 19 22.24 8.33 13.12
C GLU A 19 22.32 9.63 13.93
N ARG A 20 22.41 9.49 15.27
CA ARG A 20 22.77 10.59 16.19
C ARG A 20 24.29 10.55 16.40
N PRO A 21 25.01 11.64 16.13
CA PRO A 21 26.19 11.98 16.89
C PRO A 21 25.89 13.07 17.93
N ALA A 22 26.70 13.06 18.98
CA ALA A 22 26.48 13.74 20.26
C ALA A 22 26.62 15.28 20.21
N LYS A 23 25.69 15.93 20.93
CA LYS A 23 25.74 17.20 21.67
C LYS A 23 26.84 18.24 21.31
N ALA A 24 26.41 19.34 20.69
CA ALA A 24 26.97 20.69 20.82
C ALA A 24 25.81 21.73 20.81
N PRO A 25 25.97 22.94 21.38
CA PRO A 25 24.86 23.77 21.85
C PRO A 25 24.13 24.51 20.71
N ALA A 26 22.83 24.69 20.91
CA ALA A 26 21.91 25.35 19.98
C ALA A 26 22.29 26.79 19.66
N PRO A 27 21.96 27.23 18.43
CA PRO A 27 21.24 28.48 18.27
C PRO A 27 19.96 28.30 17.42
N ASP A 28 18.90 28.93 17.93
CA ASP A 28 17.67 29.44 17.32
C ASP A 28 17.18 28.88 15.97
N GLY A 29 15.97 28.30 16.04
CA GLY A 29 14.83 28.79 15.27
C GLY A 29 14.93 28.73 13.75
N GLY A 30 14.74 27.56 13.18
CA GLY A 30 14.51 27.40 11.76
C GLY A 30 14.37 25.94 11.39
N SER A 31 13.17 25.39 11.56
CA SER A 31 12.82 24.08 11.00
C SER A 31 12.84 24.19 9.48
N ALA A 32 14.02 24.04 8.89
CA ALA A 32 14.18 23.81 7.48
C ALA A 32 13.67 22.38 7.22
N ARG A 33 12.35 22.27 6.99
CA ARG A 33 11.81 21.14 6.23
C ARG A 33 12.65 21.06 4.97
N ALA A 34 13.37 19.96 4.79
CA ALA A 34 14.01 19.66 3.52
C ALA A 34 12.91 19.61 2.46
N THR A 35 12.79 20.69 1.69
CA THR A 35 11.87 20.78 0.56
C THR A 35 12.38 19.78 -0.45
N VAL A 36 11.78 18.59 -0.49
CA VAL A 36 11.93 17.70 -1.64
C VAL A 36 11.55 18.54 -2.87
N PRO A 37 12.43 18.68 -3.87
CA PRO A 37 12.13 19.49 -5.04
C PRO A 37 10.83 18.99 -5.66
N ALA A 38 9.84 19.87 -5.72
CA ALA A 38 8.56 19.57 -6.33
C ALA A 38 8.82 19.07 -7.76
N PRO A 39 8.28 17.90 -8.15
CA PRO A 39 8.44 17.44 -9.52
C PRO A 39 7.81 18.49 -10.45
N PRO A 40 8.33 18.64 -11.68
CA PRO A 40 7.79 19.61 -12.62
C PRO A 40 6.28 19.43 -12.78
N PRO A 41 5.52 20.51 -13.03
CA PRO A 41 4.11 20.41 -13.34
C PRO A 41 3.96 19.44 -14.52
N VAL A 42 3.00 18.53 -14.41
CA VAL A 42 2.65 17.68 -15.55
C VAL A 42 1.98 18.63 -16.53
N ASP A 43 2.62 18.87 -17.68
CA ASP A 43 2.03 19.70 -18.73
C ASP A 43 0.61 19.18 -19.01
N GLY A 44 -0.37 20.11 -19.04
CA GLY A 44 -1.81 19.88 -18.86
C GLY A 44 -2.55 19.01 -19.89
N GLY A 45 -1.88 18.01 -20.47
CA GLY A 45 -2.46 16.99 -21.35
C GLY A 45 -2.60 15.60 -20.73
N TYR A 46 -2.11 15.35 -19.51
CA TYR A 46 -2.29 14.04 -18.88
C TYR A 46 -3.73 13.85 -18.40
N VAL A 47 -4.45 12.91 -19.02
CA VAL A 47 -5.83 12.55 -18.65
C VAL A 47 -5.83 11.18 -17.99
N VAL A 48 -6.38 11.13 -16.78
CA VAL A 48 -6.66 9.89 -16.05
C VAL A 48 -7.95 9.33 -16.62
N ASP A 49 -7.84 8.26 -17.38
CA ASP A 49 -9.01 7.49 -17.81
C ASP A 49 -9.47 6.53 -16.68
N PRO A 50 -10.79 6.31 -16.47
CA PRO A 50 -11.28 5.39 -15.44
C PRO A 50 -10.72 3.98 -15.56
N ASP A 51 -10.64 3.41 -16.77
CA ASP A 51 -10.09 2.07 -16.98
C ASP A 51 -8.58 2.05 -16.70
N LYS A 52 -7.88 3.14 -17.01
CA LYS A 52 -6.47 3.31 -16.66
C LYS A 52 -6.26 3.30 -15.15
N LEU A 53 -7.09 4.02 -14.39
CA LEU A 53 -7.02 4.02 -12.92
C LEU A 53 -7.33 2.63 -12.34
N ASP A 54 -8.27 1.89 -12.92
CA ASP A 54 -8.53 0.49 -12.53
C ASP A 54 -7.34 -0.44 -12.78
N ARG A 55 -6.68 -0.30 -13.93
CA ARG A 55 -5.45 -1.03 -14.23
C ARG A 55 -4.34 -0.68 -13.25
N PHE A 56 -4.22 0.59 -12.87
CA PHE A 56 -3.27 1.04 -11.86
C PHE A 56 -3.56 0.48 -10.46
N ILE A 57 -4.83 0.45 -10.02
CA ILE A 57 -5.22 -0.18 -8.74
C ILE A 57 -4.84 -1.67 -8.72
N ARG A 58 -5.06 -2.39 -9.83
CA ARG A 58 -4.64 -3.79 -9.98
C ARG A 58 -3.11 -3.93 -9.97
N TYR A 59 -2.40 -3.02 -10.65
CA TYR A 59 -0.94 -2.94 -10.63
C TYR A 59 -0.42 -2.80 -9.20
N GLN A 60 -0.91 -1.80 -8.43
CA GLN A 60 -0.52 -1.60 -7.03
C GLN A 60 -0.70 -2.87 -6.18
N ARG A 61 -1.89 -3.50 -6.25
CA ARG A 61 -2.17 -4.72 -5.47
C ARG A 61 -1.22 -5.87 -5.78
N ARG A 62 -0.91 -6.11 -7.06
CA ARG A 62 0.01 -7.18 -7.48
C ARG A 62 1.47 -6.83 -7.18
N THR A 63 1.86 -5.57 -7.32
CA THR A 63 3.19 -5.08 -6.98
C THR A 63 3.47 -5.18 -5.48
N LEU A 64 2.51 -4.85 -4.61
CA LEU A 64 2.66 -4.99 -3.16
C LEU A 64 2.94 -6.43 -2.73
N ALA A 65 2.27 -7.41 -3.34
CA ALA A 65 2.55 -8.82 -3.08
C ALA A 65 3.99 -9.21 -3.46
N SER A 66 4.52 -8.65 -4.56
CA SER A 66 5.91 -8.84 -4.99
C SER A 66 6.90 -8.13 -4.06
N SER A 67 6.57 -6.93 -3.58
CA SER A 67 7.43 -6.15 -2.67
C SER A 67 7.52 -6.79 -1.29
N ALA A 68 6.44 -7.40 -0.79
CA ALA A 68 6.49 -8.18 0.46
C ALA A 68 7.47 -9.36 0.35
N GLN A 69 7.44 -10.10 -0.77
CA GLN A 69 8.41 -11.18 -1.04
C GLN A 69 9.85 -10.66 -1.11
N MET A 70 10.04 -9.46 -1.68
CA MET A 70 11.34 -8.78 -1.73
C MET A 70 11.89 -8.49 -0.33
N LEU A 71 11.06 -7.90 0.53
CA LEU A 71 11.43 -7.59 1.91
C LEU A 71 11.74 -8.84 2.72
N GLU A 72 10.96 -9.91 2.54
CA GLU A 72 11.24 -11.20 3.18
C GLU A 72 12.56 -11.83 2.70
N ALA A 73 12.88 -11.68 1.41
CA ALA A 73 14.17 -12.15 0.87
C ALA A 73 15.34 -11.37 1.48
N LEU A 74 15.21 -10.04 1.62
CA LEU A 74 16.22 -9.20 2.26
C LEU A 74 16.36 -9.51 3.76
N ALA A 75 15.24 -9.66 4.49
CA ALA A 75 15.27 -9.99 5.91
C ALA A 75 15.92 -11.35 6.19
N ARG A 76 15.80 -12.32 5.27
CA ARG A 76 16.50 -13.61 5.35
C ARG A 76 18.02 -13.46 5.23
N GLU A 77 18.49 -12.54 4.41
CA GLU A 77 19.92 -12.24 4.24
C GLU A 77 20.50 -11.48 5.45
N GLU A 78 19.76 -10.52 6.02
CA GLU A 78 20.19 -9.81 7.23
C GLU A 78 20.32 -10.76 8.43
N GLY A 79 19.43 -11.76 8.53
CA GLY A 79 19.45 -12.78 9.57
C GLY A 79 20.55 -13.84 9.41
N SER A 80 21.22 -13.93 8.25
CA SER A 80 22.21 -14.98 7.99
C SER A 80 23.63 -14.65 8.49
N GLY A 81 23.84 -13.50 9.15
CA GLY A 81 25.09 -13.17 9.84
C GLY A 81 26.33 -13.05 8.94
N LEU A 82 26.14 -12.78 7.63
CA LEU A 82 27.25 -12.55 6.71
C LEU A 82 27.76 -11.11 6.85
N ASP A 83 28.91 -10.99 7.52
CA ASP A 83 29.55 -9.78 8.06
C ASP A 83 30.13 -8.79 7.01
N GLY A 84 29.47 -8.64 5.86
CA GLY A 84 30.03 -7.94 4.69
C GLY A 84 29.13 -6.92 3.99
N GLY A 85 27.88 -6.75 4.42
CA GLY A 85 26.98 -5.69 3.93
C GLY A 85 26.52 -5.78 2.46
N MET A 86 26.96 -6.79 1.70
CA MET A 86 26.55 -6.99 0.31
C MET A 86 25.56 -8.16 0.21
N PRO A 87 24.42 -8.00 -0.49
CA PRO A 87 23.45 -9.08 -0.69
C PRO A 87 24.08 -10.25 -1.45
N SER A 88 23.70 -11.48 -1.12
CA SER A 88 24.18 -12.67 -1.83
C SER A 88 23.85 -12.61 -3.34
N PRO A 89 24.63 -13.28 -4.22
CA PRO A 89 24.30 -13.36 -5.64
C PRO A 89 22.89 -13.91 -5.91
N GLU A 90 22.40 -14.81 -5.04
CA GLU A 90 21.04 -15.35 -5.09
C GLU A 90 20.01 -14.27 -4.76
N ALA A 91 20.20 -13.51 -3.67
CA ALA A 91 19.35 -12.37 -3.34
C ALA A 91 19.33 -11.34 -4.47
N VAL A 92 20.49 -10.99 -5.05
CA VAL A 92 20.55 -10.08 -6.20
C VAL A 92 19.80 -10.64 -7.43
N ALA A 93 19.92 -11.94 -7.70
CA ALA A 93 19.18 -12.58 -8.79
C ALA A 93 17.66 -12.53 -8.55
N GLU A 94 17.23 -12.78 -7.32
CA GLU A 94 15.83 -12.71 -6.91
C GLU A 94 15.28 -11.28 -7.01
N LEU A 95 16.04 -10.27 -6.54
CA LEU A 95 15.68 -8.86 -6.71
C LEU A 95 15.48 -8.49 -8.19
N ARG A 96 16.39 -8.93 -9.08
CA ARG A 96 16.26 -8.71 -10.53
C ARG A 96 15.04 -9.42 -11.11
N ARG A 97 14.73 -10.64 -10.66
CA ARG A 97 13.55 -11.39 -11.07
C ARG A 97 12.27 -10.64 -10.71
N LEU A 98 12.18 -10.14 -9.47
CA LEU A 98 11.04 -9.36 -8.99
C LEU A 98 10.90 -8.03 -9.74
N ALA A 99 12.00 -7.28 -9.94
CA ALA A 99 11.98 -6.04 -10.71
C ALA A 99 11.52 -6.27 -12.16
N SER A 100 12.01 -7.33 -12.82
CA SER A 100 11.56 -7.71 -14.16
C SER A 100 10.09 -8.13 -14.18
N GLY A 101 9.60 -8.75 -13.09
CA GLY A 101 8.21 -9.12 -12.92
C GLY A 101 7.27 -7.91 -12.83
N GLN A 102 7.69 -6.85 -12.12
CA GLN A 102 6.93 -5.60 -12.04
C GLN A 102 6.84 -4.90 -13.40
N GLU A 103 7.93 -4.89 -14.16
CA GLU A 103 7.94 -4.31 -15.50
C GLU A 103 7.01 -5.05 -16.46
N ARG A 104 7.06 -6.39 -16.46
CA ARG A 104 6.12 -7.21 -17.25
C ARG A 104 4.68 -6.99 -16.82
N LEU A 105 4.42 -6.88 -15.52
CA LEU A 105 3.09 -6.60 -15.00
C LEU A 105 2.55 -5.25 -15.49
N ARG A 106 3.40 -4.22 -15.52
CA ARG A 106 3.07 -2.91 -16.06
C ARG A 106 2.66 -3.02 -17.54
N GLU A 107 3.46 -3.73 -18.34
CA GLU A 107 3.19 -4.00 -19.75
C GLU A 107 1.91 -4.84 -19.98
N GLU A 108 1.70 -5.91 -19.21
CA GLU A 108 0.50 -6.76 -19.22
C GLU A 108 -0.78 -5.96 -18.98
N LEU A 109 -0.70 -4.94 -18.10
CA LEU A 109 -1.80 -4.05 -17.76
C LEU A 109 -1.91 -2.84 -18.70
N GLY A 110 -1.08 -2.77 -19.76
CA GLY A 110 -1.10 -1.68 -20.72
C GLY A 110 -0.85 -0.31 -20.08
N LEU A 111 -0.09 -0.27 -18.99
CA LEU A 111 0.34 0.97 -18.34
C LEU A 111 1.70 1.37 -18.90
N THR A 112 1.90 2.65 -19.18
CA THR A 112 3.24 3.17 -19.48
C THR A 112 4.00 3.47 -18.17
N GLU A 113 5.33 3.63 -18.25
CA GLU A 113 6.13 4.11 -17.11
C GLU A 113 5.64 5.49 -16.64
N GLU A 114 5.29 6.36 -17.59
CA GLU A 114 4.72 7.67 -17.30
C GLU A 114 3.37 7.57 -16.59
N ASP A 115 2.50 6.63 -17.01
CA ASP A 115 1.22 6.43 -16.34
C ASP A 115 1.40 6.05 -14.88
N VAL A 116 2.30 5.09 -14.60
CA VAL A 116 2.57 4.66 -13.22
C VAL A 116 3.11 5.83 -12.41
N ARG A 117 4.10 6.56 -12.92
CA ARG A 117 4.70 7.71 -12.22
C ARG A 117 3.68 8.80 -11.91
N VAL A 118 2.91 9.24 -12.91
CA VAL A 118 1.94 10.34 -12.73
C VAL A 118 0.78 9.91 -11.83
N LEU A 119 0.31 8.67 -11.94
CA LEU A 119 -0.74 8.15 -11.07
C LEU A 119 -0.24 7.95 -9.64
N GLU A 120 1.00 7.50 -9.44
CA GLU A 120 1.62 7.42 -8.11
C GLU A 120 1.72 8.80 -7.45
N ASP A 121 2.20 9.81 -8.19
CA ASP A 121 2.28 11.19 -7.69
C ASP A 121 0.89 11.73 -7.34
N LEU A 122 -0.09 11.61 -8.25
CA LEU A 122 -1.45 12.10 -8.04
C LEU A 122 -2.13 11.38 -6.88
N VAL A 123 -2.12 10.05 -6.86
CA VAL A 123 -2.74 9.26 -5.79
C VAL A 123 -2.03 9.55 -4.46
N GLY A 124 -0.71 9.61 -4.45
CA GLY A 124 0.08 9.95 -3.25
C GLY A 124 -0.29 11.32 -2.68
N GLU A 125 -0.43 12.33 -3.53
CA GLU A 125 -0.83 13.68 -3.11
C GLU A 125 -2.29 13.78 -2.63
N VAL A 126 -3.21 13.06 -3.28
CA VAL A 126 -4.63 13.03 -2.85
C VAL A 126 -4.75 12.26 -1.54
N ILE A 127 -4.18 11.06 -1.47
CA ILE A 127 -4.28 10.19 -0.29
C ILE A 127 -3.52 10.81 0.88
N SER A 128 -2.34 11.41 0.74
CA SER A 128 -1.65 12.05 1.88
C SER A 128 -2.48 13.18 2.52
N ARG A 129 -3.01 14.11 1.72
CA ARG A 129 -3.87 15.20 2.21
C ARG A 129 -5.18 14.70 2.84
N ARG A 130 -5.63 13.51 2.45
CA ARG A 130 -6.86 12.87 2.92
C ARG A 130 -6.67 11.82 4.01
N ALA A 131 -5.49 11.23 4.12
CA ALA A 131 -5.11 10.28 5.17
C ALA A 131 -4.75 11.03 6.46
N ASP A 132 -4.23 12.25 6.30
CA ASP A 132 -4.11 13.23 7.38
C ASP A 132 -5.46 13.79 7.82
N VAL A 133 -6.60 13.36 7.24
CA VAL A 133 -7.92 13.72 7.78
C VAL A 133 -7.95 13.27 9.22
N ALA A 134 -7.69 14.24 10.08
CA ALA A 134 -8.04 14.35 11.47
C ALA A 134 -8.76 13.09 11.89
N GLY A 135 -8.01 12.13 12.43
CA GLY A 135 -8.62 10.94 13.01
C GLY A 135 -9.79 11.38 13.89
N PRO A 136 -10.78 10.51 14.16
CA PRO A 136 -11.94 10.88 14.98
C PRO A 136 -11.56 11.64 16.27
N GLU A 137 -10.35 11.40 16.79
CA GLU A 137 -9.67 12.11 17.86
C GLU A 137 -9.42 13.62 17.65
N GLU A 138 -8.95 14.08 16.49
CA GLU A 138 -8.70 15.51 16.25
C GLU A 138 -10.01 16.27 16.07
N ALA A 139 -10.96 15.70 15.31
CA ALA A 139 -12.30 16.29 15.19
C ALA A 139 -13.01 16.34 16.55
N GLU A 140 -12.83 15.33 17.39
CA GLU A 140 -13.31 15.32 18.77
C GLU A 140 -12.59 16.38 19.63
N SER A 141 -11.27 16.56 19.47
CA SER A 141 -10.51 17.57 20.20
C SER A 141 -11.01 18.99 19.88
N ILE A 142 -11.27 19.30 18.60
CA ILE A 142 -11.86 20.61 18.22
C ILE A 142 -13.26 20.76 18.83
N ARG A 143 -14.09 19.71 18.85
CA ARG A 143 -15.40 19.74 19.52
C ARG A 143 -15.28 20.03 21.01
N GLN A 144 -14.32 19.39 21.69
CA GLN A 144 -14.08 19.60 23.12
C GLN A 144 -13.58 21.02 23.40
N MET A 145 -12.71 21.58 22.54
CA MET A 145 -12.30 22.98 22.63
C MET A 145 -13.49 23.92 22.48
N LYS A 146 -14.38 23.68 21.51
CA LYS A 146 -15.61 24.49 21.33
C LYS A 146 -16.50 24.42 22.56
N ALA A 147 -16.74 23.23 23.11
CA ALA A 147 -17.52 23.06 24.33
C ALA A 147 -16.89 23.77 25.54
N LEU A 148 -15.56 23.75 25.66
CA LEU A 148 -14.85 24.49 26.71
C LEU A 148 -15.03 26.02 26.53
N ALA A 149 -14.96 26.52 25.31
CA ALA A 149 -15.13 27.95 25.01
C ALA A 149 -16.48 28.49 25.52
N GLU A 150 -17.55 27.69 25.43
CA GLU A 150 -18.89 28.05 25.90
C GLU A 150 -18.94 28.24 27.43
N THR A 151 -18.04 27.59 28.18
CA THR A 151 -17.97 27.71 29.65
C THR A 151 -17.11 28.87 30.13
N LEU A 152 -16.33 29.49 29.24
CA LEU A 152 -15.43 30.58 29.60
C LEU A 152 -16.19 31.91 29.78
N PRO A 153 -15.69 32.81 30.66
CA PRO A 153 -16.12 34.20 30.71
C PRO A 153 -15.96 34.90 29.35
N GLU A 154 -16.82 35.86 29.04
CA GLU A 154 -16.84 36.55 27.73
C GLU A 154 -15.48 37.12 27.33
N GLU A 155 -14.73 37.67 28.28
CA GLU A 155 -13.42 38.29 28.06
C GLU A 155 -12.36 37.28 27.58
N GLN A 156 -12.46 36.00 27.98
CA GLN A 156 -11.54 34.94 27.57
C GLN A 156 -12.07 34.13 26.37
N ARG A 157 -13.39 34.14 26.16
CA ARG A 157 -14.05 33.39 25.09
C ARG A 157 -13.59 33.85 23.71
N ALA A 158 -13.49 35.16 23.50
CA ALA A 158 -13.13 35.71 22.19
C ALA A 158 -11.73 35.26 21.72
N ASP A 159 -10.73 35.32 22.60
CA ASP A 159 -9.37 34.87 22.29
C ASP A 159 -9.32 33.35 22.03
N PHE A 160 -10.10 32.57 22.80
CA PHE A 160 -10.16 31.12 22.64
C PHE A 160 -10.87 30.71 21.33
N GLU A 161 -11.96 31.37 20.96
CA GLU A 161 -12.66 31.18 19.69
C GLU A 161 -11.77 31.55 18.50
N ALA A 162 -10.98 32.63 18.60
CA ALA A 162 -10.01 33.00 17.57
C ALA A 162 -8.93 31.92 17.39
N ALA A 163 -8.46 31.31 18.48
CA ALA A 163 -7.52 30.19 18.41
C ALA A 163 -8.14 28.96 17.74
N ILE A 164 -9.39 28.60 18.08
CA ILE A 164 -10.13 27.51 17.42
C ILE A 164 -10.28 27.79 15.93
N ALA A 165 -10.69 29.00 15.55
CA ALA A 165 -10.86 29.38 14.14
C ALA A 165 -9.54 29.27 13.35
N SER A 166 -8.42 29.66 13.95
CA SER A 166 -7.09 29.50 13.34
C SER A 166 -6.73 28.03 13.11
N ILE A 167 -7.01 27.16 14.09
CA ILE A 167 -6.79 25.71 13.95
C ILE A 167 -7.68 25.14 12.82
N GLU A 168 -8.95 25.51 12.78
CA GLU A 168 -9.88 25.06 11.73
C GLU A 168 -9.44 25.54 10.34
N GLN A 169 -8.93 26.76 10.23
CA GLN A 169 -8.39 27.28 8.97
C GLN A 169 -7.12 26.55 8.53
N GLN A 170 -6.20 26.28 9.45
CA GLN A 170 -4.98 25.51 9.16
C GLN A 170 -5.33 24.08 8.71
N ARG A 171 -6.30 23.47 9.38
CA ARG A 171 -6.83 22.15 9.02
C ARG A 171 -7.41 22.16 7.61
N GLU A 172 -8.26 23.12 7.27
CA GLU A 172 -8.82 23.25 5.92
C GLU A 172 -7.71 23.45 4.88
N ALA A 173 -6.71 24.28 5.18
CA ALA A 173 -5.59 24.50 4.26
C ALA A 173 -4.75 23.23 4.03
N LEU A 174 -4.56 22.39 5.06
CA LEU A 174 -3.85 21.12 4.93
C LEU A 174 -4.64 20.07 4.14
N HIS A 175 -5.97 20.09 4.24
CA HIS A 175 -6.85 19.16 3.52
C HIS A 175 -7.26 19.64 2.13
N SER A 176 -7.06 20.92 1.83
CA SER A 176 -7.41 21.48 0.54
C SER A 176 -6.66 20.75 -0.58
N LEU A 177 -7.43 20.37 -1.60
CA LEU A 177 -6.90 19.76 -2.83
C LEU A 177 -6.66 20.81 -3.92
N ASP A 178 -6.72 22.11 -3.61
CA ASP A 178 -6.62 23.18 -4.63
C ASP A 178 -5.31 23.11 -5.41
N ASP A 179 -4.19 22.88 -4.73
CA ASP A 179 -2.89 22.74 -5.38
C ASP A 179 -2.80 21.46 -6.23
N VAL A 180 -3.40 20.36 -5.76
CA VAL A 180 -3.47 19.10 -6.50
C VAL A 180 -4.32 19.29 -7.76
N ARG A 181 -5.48 19.94 -7.64
CA ARG A 181 -6.37 20.25 -8.76
C ARG A 181 -5.71 21.18 -9.76
N ARG A 182 -4.93 22.16 -9.30
CA ARG A 182 -4.14 23.06 -10.14
C ARG A 182 -3.06 22.29 -10.92
N ARG A 183 -2.40 21.33 -10.28
CA ARG A 183 -1.29 20.55 -10.84
C ARG A 183 -1.73 19.43 -11.79
N PHE A 184 -2.80 18.70 -11.43
CA PHE A 184 -3.23 17.49 -12.12
C PHE A 184 -4.58 17.63 -12.82
N GLY A 185 -5.29 18.75 -12.64
CA GLY A 185 -6.63 18.96 -13.17
C GLY A 185 -7.73 18.41 -12.26
N SER A 186 -8.82 19.18 -12.10
CA SER A 186 -9.95 18.82 -11.23
C SER A 186 -10.57 17.48 -11.57
N GLU A 187 -10.74 17.17 -12.86
CA GLU A 187 -11.39 15.94 -13.29
C GLU A 187 -10.56 14.69 -12.92
N ASN A 188 -9.23 14.77 -13.01
CA ASN A 188 -8.34 13.69 -12.61
C ASN A 188 -8.41 13.46 -11.09
N VAL A 189 -8.42 14.55 -10.31
CA VAL A 189 -8.60 14.47 -8.85
C VAL A 189 -9.96 13.84 -8.52
N ASP A 190 -11.03 14.25 -9.18
CA ASP A 190 -12.39 13.71 -8.94
C ASP A 190 -12.48 12.21 -9.25
N ARG A 191 -11.80 11.74 -10.31
CA ARG A 191 -11.71 10.30 -10.63
C ARG A 191 -10.97 9.52 -9.56
N VAL A 192 -9.88 10.06 -9.02
CA VAL A 192 -9.15 9.44 -7.90
C VAL A 192 -10.00 9.41 -6.64
N LEU A 193 -10.69 10.50 -6.33
CA LEU A 193 -11.62 10.59 -5.20
C LEU A 193 -12.76 9.57 -5.30
N ALA A 194 -13.28 9.31 -6.51
CA ALA A 194 -14.29 8.28 -6.73
C ALA A 194 -13.80 6.86 -6.37
N ARG A 195 -12.48 6.63 -6.34
CA ARG A 195 -11.84 5.34 -6.02
C ARG A 195 -11.01 5.36 -4.74
N GLU A 196 -11.20 6.39 -3.92
CA GLU A 196 -10.39 6.62 -2.73
C GLU A 196 -10.38 5.42 -1.79
N ALA A 197 -11.53 4.80 -1.51
CA ALA A 197 -11.59 3.67 -0.57
C ALA A 197 -10.70 2.48 -0.99
N ASP A 198 -10.58 2.21 -2.30
CA ASP A 198 -9.69 1.17 -2.82
C ASP A 198 -8.22 1.58 -2.69
N LEU A 199 -7.91 2.85 -3.00
CA LEU A 199 -6.56 3.40 -2.98
C LEU A 199 -6.01 3.53 -1.55
N THR A 200 -6.82 4.03 -0.62
CA THR A 200 -6.51 4.09 0.81
C THR A 200 -6.26 2.70 1.39
N ARG A 201 -7.06 1.70 0.99
CA ARG A 201 -6.82 0.30 1.40
C ARG A 201 -5.47 -0.19 0.90
N ASN A 202 -5.18 -0.01 -0.40
CA ASN A 202 -3.88 -0.40 -0.97
C ASN A 202 -2.71 0.31 -0.26
N TRP A 203 -2.86 1.60 0.04
CA TRP A 203 -1.87 2.39 0.76
C TRP A 203 -1.62 1.86 2.18
N ASN A 204 -2.69 1.57 2.93
CA ASN A 204 -2.58 1.00 4.27
C ASN A 204 -1.97 -0.41 4.24
N ASP A 205 -2.34 -1.24 3.26
CA ASP A 205 -1.74 -2.57 3.05
C ASP A 205 -0.25 -2.44 2.75
N ALA A 206 0.15 -1.43 1.98
CA ALA A 206 1.56 -1.14 1.71
C ALA A 206 2.31 -0.78 3.00
N ILE A 207 1.79 0.19 3.76
CA ILE A 207 2.38 0.59 5.06
C ILE A 207 2.51 -0.62 5.99
N ALA A 208 1.45 -1.44 6.10
CA ALA A 208 1.49 -2.63 6.94
C ALA A 208 2.53 -3.65 6.48
N ALA A 209 2.69 -3.84 5.16
CA ALA A 209 3.71 -4.73 4.62
C ALA A 209 5.12 -4.24 4.97
N PHE A 210 5.40 -2.94 4.81
CA PHE A 210 6.69 -2.35 5.15
C PHE A 210 6.95 -2.28 6.66
N ALA A 211 5.92 -2.10 7.48
CA ALA A 211 6.02 -2.12 8.94
C ALA A 211 6.14 -3.54 9.52
N GLY A 212 6.05 -4.59 8.69
CA GLY A 212 6.04 -5.99 9.14
C GLY A 212 4.77 -6.38 9.91
N THR A 213 3.71 -5.57 9.84
CA THR A 213 2.43 -5.77 10.52
C THR A 213 1.34 -6.31 9.59
N ALA A 214 1.64 -6.51 8.31
CA ALA A 214 0.70 -7.11 7.37
C ALA A 214 0.25 -8.48 7.87
N PRO A 215 -1.07 -8.78 7.80
CA PRO A 215 -1.56 -10.09 8.16
C PRO A 215 -0.92 -11.12 7.22
N ARG A 216 -0.08 -12.01 7.79
CA ARG A 216 0.43 -13.17 7.06
C ARG A 216 -0.79 -13.89 6.51
N ARG A 217 -0.95 -13.91 5.19
CA ARG A 217 -1.92 -14.81 4.56
C ARG A 217 -1.52 -16.20 5.03
N ARG A 218 -2.29 -16.78 5.96
CA ARG A 218 -2.16 -18.19 6.29
C ARG A 218 -2.41 -18.89 4.96
N SER A 219 -1.36 -19.50 4.42
CA SER A 219 -1.51 -20.47 3.34
C SER A 219 -2.64 -21.39 3.77
N ALA A 220 -3.72 -21.42 2.99
CA ALA A 220 -4.76 -22.40 3.21
C ALA A 220 -4.06 -23.77 3.28
N PRO A 221 -4.44 -24.66 4.22
CA PRO A 221 -3.86 -25.99 4.26
C PRO A 221 -4.04 -26.59 2.87
N GLU A 222 -2.93 -26.92 2.20
CA GLU A 222 -2.96 -27.67 0.97
C GLU A 222 -3.86 -28.88 1.23
N ALA A 223 -4.97 -28.94 0.49
CA ALA A 223 -5.89 -30.06 0.57
C ALA A 223 -5.05 -31.32 0.40
N GLY A 224 -4.99 -32.11 1.48
CA GLY A 224 -4.07 -33.22 1.64
C GLY A 224 -4.04 -34.08 0.39
N GLY A 225 -2.82 -34.26 -0.14
CA GLY A 225 -2.53 -35.30 -1.10
C GLY A 225 -3.04 -36.62 -0.53
N LEU A 226 -4.12 -37.12 -1.12
CA LEU A 226 -4.54 -38.51 -1.03
C LEU A 226 -3.37 -39.36 -1.52
N SER A 227 -2.59 -39.85 -0.56
CA SER A 227 -1.59 -40.89 -0.76
C SER A 227 -2.36 -42.16 -1.11
N ALA A 228 -2.46 -42.46 -2.41
CA ALA A 228 -2.90 -43.74 -2.90
C ALA A 228 -1.75 -44.74 -2.69
N ASP A 229 -1.76 -45.35 -1.51
CA ASP A 229 -1.08 -46.61 -1.22
C ASP A 229 -1.73 -47.71 -2.07
N ALA A 230 -1.20 -47.92 -3.27
CA ALA A 230 -1.55 -49.05 -4.11
C ALA A 230 -0.50 -50.16 -3.92
N GLY A 231 -0.78 -51.01 -2.92
CA GLY A 231 -0.08 -52.26 -2.71
C GLY A 231 -0.14 -53.14 -3.96
N GLN A 232 1.04 -53.61 -4.36
CA GLN A 232 1.19 -54.69 -5.34
C GLN A 232 0.71 -55.99 -4.70
N GLY A 233 -0.50 -56.41 -5.06
CA GLY A 233 -1.07 -57.71 -4.73
C GLY A 233 -1.58 -58.38 -6.00
N SER A 234 -0.75 -59.22 -6.59
CA SER A 234 -1.04 -60.08 -7.73
C SER A 234 -2.07 -61.16 -7.39
N VAL A 235 -3.24 -61.15 -8.04
CA VAL A 235 -4.07 -62.35 -8.26
C VAL A 235 -4.80 -62.20 -9.60
N THR A 236 -4.56 -63.15 -10.51
CA THR A 236 -5.32 -63.36 -11.76
C THR A 236 -6.12 -64.67 -11.65
N PRO A 237 -7.04 -65.01 -12.58
CA PRO A 237 -8.46 -65.09 -12.29
C PRO A 237 -9.05 -66.50 -12.51
N LEU A 238 -10.20 -66.78 -11.91
CA LEU A 238 -11.17 -67.84 -12.26
C LEU A 238 -12.36 -67.60 -11.32
N ASP A 239 -13.63 -67.74 -11.65
CA ASP A 239 -14.32 -68.52 -12.66
C ASP A 239 -15.76 -67.98 -12.75
N ALA A 240 -16.43 -68.35 -13.83
CA ALA A 240 -17.78 -67.97 -14.22
C ALA A 240 -18.89 -68.37 -13.22
N GLY A 241 -19.97 -67.59 -13.19
CA GLY A 241 -21.18 -67.90 -12.46
C GLY A 241 -22.29 -66.90 -12.76
N ASP A 242 -23.23 -67.35 -13.59
CA ASP A 242 -24.34 -66.65 -14.26
C ASP A 242 -25.48 -66.18 -13.29
N PRO A 243 -26.63 -65.64 -13.76
CA PRO A 243 -27.28 -64.47 -13.17
C PRO A 243 -28.60 -64.84 -12.46
N GLN A 244 -29.40 -63.81 -12.14
CA GLN A 244 -30.74 -63.82 -11.53
C GLN A 244 -30.73 -63.62 -10.00
N ASN A 245 -31.22 -62.46 -9.54
CA ASN A 245 -32.62 -62.41 -9.11
C ASN A 245 -33.12 -60.97 -9.00
N ALA A 246 -34.33 -60.76 -9.49
CA ALA A 246 -35.08 -59.51 -9.39
C ALA A 246 -35.70 -59.36 -8.00
N GLY A 247 -35.84 -58.13 -7.52
CA GLY A 247 -36.47 -57.84 -6.23
C GLY A 247 -36.74 -56.35 -6.03
N THR A 248 -37.90 -55.93 -6.52
CA THR A 248 -38.66 -54.67 -6.45
C THR A 248 -38.61 -53.91 -5.11
N PRO A 249 -38.82 -52.57 -5.09
CA PRO A 249 -38.69 -51.73 -3.90
C PRO A 249 -39.94 -51.75 -3.03
N ASP A 250 -39.78 -51.42 -1.74
CA ASP A 250 -40.88 -51.06 -0.87
C ASP A 250 -40.65 -49.66 -0.27
N ALA A 251 -41.73 -48.90 -0.24
CA ALA A 251 -41.83 -47.54 0.22
C ALA A 251 -42.62 -47.52 1.53
N GLY A 252 -42.22 -46.71 2.51
CA GLY A 252 -43.18 -46.32 3.54
C GLY A 252 -42.65 -45.83 4.87
N ARG A 253 -42.82 -44.51 5.06
CA ARG A 253 -43.12 -43.76 6.29
C ARG A 253 -42.05 -43.61 7.37
#